data_AF-A0A2G7M168-F1
#
_entry.id   AF-A0A2G7M168-F1
#
_cell.length_a   1.000
_cell.length_b   1.000
_cell.length_c   1.000
_cell.angle_alpha   90.00
_cell.angle_beta   90.00
_cell.angle_gamma   90.00
#
_symmetry.space_group_name_H-M   'P 1'
#
loop_
_entity.id
_entity.type
_entity.pdbx_description
1 polymer ?
#
loop_
_entity_poly.entity_id
_entity_poly.type
_entity_poly.pdbx_seq_one_letter_code
_entity_poly.pdbx_strand_id
1 'polypeptide(L)'
;MKQGAMFDSERKYRYLLTREWDITLPKLLYIMLNPSTANESSEDQTSRQCLYFANKFQYGSLEVVNLYSLISTDPKRLKESLIDPVGLETTNTL
;
A
#
# COMPACT_ATOMS: atom_id res chain seq x y z
N MET A 1 12.86 -11.68 -2.99
CA MET A 1 12.16 -10.38 -2.98
C MET A 1 12.08 -9.89 -1.54
N LYS A 2 12.51 -8.67 -1.27
CA LYS A 2 12.27 -8.02 0.04
C LYS A 2 10.85 -7.46 0.05
N GLN A 3 10.14 -7.67 1.15
CA GLN A 3 8.77 -7.20 1.36
C GLN A 3 8.72 -6.37 2.63
N GLY A 4 7.95 -5.28 2.59
CA GLY A 4 7.76 -4.40 3.73
C GLY A 4 6.37 -3.80 3.72
N ALA A 5 5.91 -3.39 4.90
CA ALA A 5 4.71 -2.62 5.08
C ALA A 5 4.85 -1.77 6.34
N MET A 6 4.40 -0.51 6.29
CA MET A 6 4.40 0.40 7.44
C MET A 6 2.98 0.61 7.90
N PHE A 7 2.75 0.41 9.20
CA PHE A 7 1.46 0.52 9.86
C PHE A 7 1.53 1.46 11.06
N ASP A 8 0.37 1.91 11.53
CA ASP A 8 0.25 2.43 12.89
C ASP A 8 0.42 1.31 13.94
N SER A 9 0.52 1.68 15.21
CA SER A 9 0.68 0.73 16.31
C SER A 9 -0.47 -0.27 16.44
N GLU A 10 -1.69 0.12 16.06
CA GLU A 10 -2.88 -0.74 16.11
C GLU A 10 -3.13 -1.50 14.80
N ARG A 11 -2.30 -1.27 13.77
CA ARG A 11 -2.45 -1.84 12.42
C ARG A 11 -3.81 -1.60 11.77
N LYS A 12 -4.48 -0.49 12.11
CA LYS A 12 -5.69 -0.01 11.46
C LYS A 12 -5.36 0.76 10.18
N TYR A 13 -4.20 1.39 10.14
CA TYR A 13 -3.74 2.24 9.05
C TYR A 13 -2.48 1.63 8.42
N ARG A 14 -2.42 1.59 7.08
CA ARG A 14 -1.20 1.25 6.34
C ARG A 14 -0.73 2.47 5.55
N TYR A 15 0.48 2.90 5.83
CA TYR A 15 1.09 4.09 5.22
C TYR A 15 1.88 3.75 3.96
N LEU A 16 2.50 2.58 3.93
CA LEU A 16 3.35 2.15 2.82
C LEU A 16 3.30 0.62 2.67
N LEU A 17 3.31 0.16 1.42
CA LEU A 17 3.59 -1.23 1.05
C LEU A 17 4.77 -1.24 0.08
N THR A 18 5.81 -2.03 0.35
CA THR A 18 7.01 -2.08 -0.51
C THR A 18 7.32 -3.50 -0.97
N ARG A 19 7.78 -3.63 -2.22
CA ARG A 19 8.32 -4.87 -2.79
C ARG A 19 9.57 -4.55 -3.60
N GLU A 20 10.64 -5.31 -3.40
CA GLU A 20 11.90 -5.16 -4.14
C GLU A 20 12.41 -6.54 -4.55
N TRP A 21 12.55 -6.78 -5.85
CA TRP A 21 13.07 -8.04 -6.40
C TRP A 21 14.35 -7.85 -7.21
N ASP A 22 14.60 -6.65 -7.75
CA ASP A 22 15.82 -6.32 -8.46
C ASP A 22 16.21 -4.85 -8.21
N ILE A 23 17.36 -4.62 -7.56
CA ILE A 23 17.85 -3.27 -7.25
C ILE A 23 18.51 -2.56 -8.44
N THR A 24 18.74 -3.28 -9.54
CA THR A 24 19.38 -2.73 -10.75
C THR A 24 18.36 -2.11 -11.71
N LEU A 25 17.07 -2.37 -11.50
CA LEU A 25 15.95 -1.88 -12.31
C LEU A 25 15.22 -0.71 -11.61
N PRO A 26 14.48 0.12 -12.36
CA PRO A 26 13.78 1.28 -11.78
C PRO A 26 12.69 0.88 -10.77
N LYS A 27 12.28 1.85 -9.94
CA LYS A 27 11.18 1.73 -8.96
C LYS A 27 9.88 2.31 -9.52
N LEU A 28 8.74 1.65 -9.24
CA LEU A 28 7.40 2.11 -9.59
C LEU A 28 6.62 2.53 -8.33
N LEU A 29 6.02 3.72 -8.34
CA LEU A 29 5.08 4.16 -7.30
C LEU A 29 3.63 4.04 -7.80
N TYR A 30 2.80 3.35 -7.04
CA TYR A 30 1.34 3.39 -7.18
C TYR A 30 0.74 4.30 -6.11
N ILE A 31 -0.10 5.24 -6.54
CA ILE A 31 -0.94 6.07 -5.67
C ILE A 31 -2.38 5.57 -5.81
N MET A 32 -2.94 5.04 -4.73
CA MET A 32 -4.23 4.34 -4.73
C MET A 32 -5.23 4.97 -3.74
N LEU A 33 -6.47 4.49 -3.73
CA LEU A 33 -7.52 5.06 -2.87
C LEU A 33 -7.30 4.73 -1.39
N ASN A 34 -7.35 3.44 -1.02
CA ASN A 34 -7.15 2.99 0.35
C ASN A 34 -6.50 1.58 0.39
N PRO A 35 -5.77 1.24 1.46
CA PRO A 35 -5.20 -0.07 1.65
C PRO A 35 -6.25 -1.17 1.67
N SER A 36 -5.99 -2.25 0.93
CA SER A 36 -6.61 -3.56 1.17
C SER A 36 -5.71 -4.37 2.13
N THR A 37 -5.81 -5.70 2.14
CA THR A 37 -5.26 -6.57 3.20
C THR A 37 -3.78 -6.95 3.07
N ALA A 38 -3.07 -6.55 2.01
CA ALA A 38 -1.65 -6.87 1.83
C ALA A 38 -0.78 -6.35 2.99
N ASN A 39 0.27 -7.09 3.34
CA ASN A 39 1.14 -6.77 4.46
C ASN A 39 2.62 -7.13 4.17
N GLU A 40 3.48 -7.11 5.18
CA GLU A 40 4.90 -7.43 5.08
C GLU A 40 5.21 -8.88 4.67
N SER A 41 4.20 -9.76 4.69
CA SER A 41 4.33 -11.22 4.47
C SER A 41 3.31 -11.79 3.48
N SER A 42 2.27 -11.04 3.10
CA SER A 42 1.19 -11.54 2.23
C SER A 42 0.72 -10.51 1.20
N GLU A 43 0.20 -11.04 0.09
CA GLU A 43 -0.40 -10.28 -0.99
C GLU A 43 -1.92 -10.43 -1.02
N ASP A 44 -2.62 -9.36 -1.40
CA ASP A 44 -4.03 -9.37 -1.74
C ASP A 44 -4.23 -9.34 -3.27
N GLN A 45 -5.48 -9.29 -3.75
CA GLN A 45 -5.75 -9.26 -5.19
C GLN A 45 -5.22 -7.99 -5.87
N THR A 46 -5.22 -6.86 -5.16
CA THR A 46 -4.76 -5.56 -5.67
C THR A 46 -3.24 -5.55 -5.78
N SER A 47 -2.53 -5.97 -4.74
CA SER A 47 -1.06 -5.99 -4.73
C SER A 47 -0.49 -7.02 -5.71
N ARG A 48 -1.15 -8.18 -5.91
CA ARG A 48 -0.80 -9.13 -6.98
C ARG A 48 -0.90 -8.51 -8.38
N GLN A 49 -1.94 -7.71 -8.64
CA GLN A 49 -2.07 -7.00 -9.92
C GLN A 49 -0.98 -5.94 -10.10
N CYS A 50 -0.67 -5.17 -9.05
CA CYS A 50 0.43 -4.19 -9.08
C CYS A 50 1.77 -4.87 -9.41
N LEU A 51 2.08 -5.98 -8.74
CA LEU A 51 3.26 -6.78 -9.01
C LEU A 51 3.30 -7.29 -10.46
N TYR A 52 2.17 -7.81 -10.96
CA TYR A 52 2.08 -8.28 -12.34
C TYR A 52 2.43 -7.18 -13.35
N PHE A 53 1.86 -5.98 -13.21
CA PHE A 53 2.13 -4.87 -14.12
C PHE A 53 3.53 -4.30 -13.95
N ALA A 54 4.04 -4.18 -12.72
CA ALA A 54 5.40 -3.73 -12.46
C ALA A 54 6.45 -4.65 -13.12
N ASN A 55 6.27 -5.97 -13.00
CA ASN A 55 7.12 -6.95 -13.68
C ASN A 55 6.96 -6.87 -15.21
N LYS A 56 5.73 -6.77 -15.70
CA LYS A 56 5.45 -6.63 -17.14
C LYS A 56 6.09 -5.38 -17.76
N PHE A 57 6.23 -4.31 -16.98
CA PHE A 57 6.85 -3.05 -17.41
C PHE A 57 8.34 -2.94 -17.04
N GLN A 58 8.99 -4.04 -16.64
CA GLN A 58 10.44 -4.11 -16.37
C GLN A 58 10.93 -3.22 -15.22
N TYR A 59 10.09 -3.04 -14.18
CA TYR A 59 10.54 -2.46 -12.91
C TYR A 59 11.17 -3.52 -12.00
N GLY A 60 11.98 -3.07 -11.05
CA GLY A 60 12.67 -3.91 -10.05
C GLY A 60 12.09 -3.83 -8.65
N SER A 61 11.29 -2.80 -8.40
CA SER A 61 10.60 -2.59 -7.13
C SER A 61 9.30 -1.82 -7.33
N LEU A 62 8.39 -1.95 -6.37
CA LEU A 62 7.24 -1.09 -6.26
C LEU A 62 7.02 -0.59 -4.83
N GLU A 63 6.40 0.57 -4.75
CA GLU A 63 5.82 1.16 -3.56
C GLU A 63 4.34 1.43 -3.83
N VAL A 64 3.50 1.19 -2.82
CA VAL A 64 2.08 1.55 -2.86
C VAL A 64 1.81 2.46 -1.68
N VAL A 65 1.33 3.66 -1.99
CA VAL A 65 0.77 4.63 -1.04
C VAL A 65 -0.69 4.86 -1.37
N ASN A 66 -1.43 5.38 -0.40
CA ASN A 66 -2.87 5.55 -0.52
C ASN A 66 -3.31 6.93 -0.04
N LEU A 67 -4.35 7.49 -0.67
CA LEU A 67 -4.96 8.77 -0.27
C LEU A 67 -5.58 8.71 1.14
N TYR A 68 -6.07 7.54 1.53
CA TYR A 68 -6.56 7.22 2.87
C TYR A 68 -5.78 6.04 3.39
N SER A 69 -5.33 6.06 4.64
CA SER A 69 -4.52 4.97 5.19
C SER A 69 -5.35 3.86 5.85
N LEU A 70 -6.65 4.08 6.09
CA LEU A 70 -7.51 3.08 6.71
C LEU A 70 -7.61 1.80 5.86
N ILE A 71 -7.27 0.67 6.45
CA ILE A 71 -7.35 -0.65 5.80
C ILE A 71 -8.81 -1.07 5.64
N SER A 72 -9.26 -1.24 4.39
CA SER A 72 -10.59 -1.73 4.07
C SER A 72 -10.63 -2.37 2.68
N THR A 73 -11.29 -3.52 2.56
CA THR A 73 -11.56 -4.15 1.25
C THR A 73 -12.71 -3.49 0.49
N ASP A 74 -13.55 -2.71 1.18
CA ASP A 74 -14.65 -1.95 0.60
C ASP A 74 -14.40 -0.44 0.80
N PRO A 75 -14.12 0.33 -0.27
CA PRO A 75 -13.87 1.77 -0.16
C PRO A 75 -15.09 2.57 0.31
N LYS A 76 -16.32 2.02 0.22
CA LYS A 76 -17.52 2.68 0.74
C LYS A 76 -17.43 2.89 2.26
N ARG A 77 -16.77 1.96 2.96
CA ARG A 77 -16.55 2.05 4.41
C ARG A 77 -15.71 3.24 4.84
N LEU A 78 -14.93 3.85 3.93
CA LEU A 78 -14.20 5.08 4.25
C LEU A 78 -15.14 6.23 4.61
N LYS A 79 -16.31 6.32 3.94
CA LYS A 79 -17.32 7.35 4.19
C LYS A 79 -18.15 7.07 5.44
N GLU A 80 -18.30 5.79 5.79
CA GLU A 80 -19.08 5.31 6.93
C GLU A 80 -18.24 5.18 8.20
N SER A 81 -16.92 5.35 8.08
CA SER A 81 -15.98 5.15 9.17
C SER A 81 -16.20 6.17 10.29
N LEU A 82 -16.36 5.65 11.50
CA LEU A 82 -16.40 6.46 12.73
C LEU A 82 -15.02 6.96 13.16
N ILE A 83 -13.95 6.45 12.53
CA ILE A 83 -12.56 6.87 12.72
C ILE A 83 -12.06 7.62 11.48
N ASP A 84 -11.18 8.61 11.69
CA ASP A 84 -10.61 9.40 10.60
C ASP A 84 -9.90 8.48 9.58
N PRO A 85 -10.37 8.38 8.33
CA PRO A 85 -9.82 7.46 7.35
C PRO A 85 -8.42 7.86 6.86
N VAL A 86 -8.01 9.11 7.09
CA VAL A 86 -6.67 9.61 6.76
C VAL A 86 -5.67 9.05 7.77
N GLY A 87 -5.96 9.19 9.07
CA GLY A 87 -5.06 8.79 10.15
C GLY A 87 -4.10 9.93 10.53
N LEU A 88 -3.80 10.07 11.82
CA LEU A 88 -3.11 11.23 12.40
C LEU A 88 -1.68 11.45 11.84
N GLU A 89 -0.99 10.39 11.42
CA GLU A 89 0.39 10.44 10.89
C GLU A 89 0.43 10.71 9.37
N THR A 90 -0.66 10.48 8.65
CA THR A 90 -0.69 10.58 7.18
C THR A 90 -0.57 12.02 6.69
N THR A 91 -0.95 12.99 7.52
CA THR A 91 -0.89 14.43 7.19
C THR A 91 0.52 15.01 7.24
N ASN A 92 1.48 14.35 7.89
CA ASN A 92 2.85 14.84 8.07
C ASN A 92 3.88 14.22 7.11
N THR A 93 3.45 13.35 6.19
CA THR A 93 4.35 12.54 5.34
C THR A 93 4.28 12.90 3.84
N LEU A 94 3.68 14.05 3.49
CA LEU A 94 3.64 14.59 2.11
C LEU A 94 4.44 15.89 1.99
#